data_AF-M7SYW9-F1
#
_entry.id   AF-M7SYW9-F1
#
_cell.length_a   1.000
_cell.length_b   1.000
_cell.length_c   1.000
_cell.angle_alpha   90.00
_cell.angle_beta   90.00
_cell.angle_gamma   90.00
#
_symmetry.space_group_name_H-M   'P 1'
#
loop_
_entity.id
_entity.type
_entity.pdbx_description
1 polymer ?
#
loop_
_entity_poly.entity_id
_entity_poly.type
_entity_poly.pdbx_seq_one_letter_code
_entity_poly.pdbx_strand_id
1 'polypeptide(L)'
;MPRAIPTSPPGDVQVLAAWIGTAEDEGCVPYAGAEMQAPPEADKREQDHLDDLRRRLDEDREMLNQETRSADSVQADSVQESVSLRDRFEELQQTITEQKEHIEEQARHSDHLSSRAADQDARIRELELERRWLFQRYWSAKDNIEVIVRVRPVTKGKTVPTIALRKDLAGKLEIPYAPSGDTGGNGIGQRLRAGEIRSLTIDRYFPKTVINEVVLAEVFMLM
;
A
#
# COMPACT_ATOMS: atom_id res chain seq x y z
N MET A 1 -18.11 -30.40 -20.92
CA MET A 1 -17.40 -31.59 -21.42
C MET A 1 -15.94 -31.53 -20.95
N PRO A 2 -15.58 -32.05 -19.77
CA PRO A 2 -14.18 -32.26 -19.44
C PRO A 2 -13.74 -33.61 -20.03
N ARG A 3 -12.75 -33.59 -20.93
CA ARG A 3 -12.15 -34.81 -21.48
C ARG A 3 -11.04 -35.30 -20.56
N ALA A 4 -11.04 -36.62 -20.38
CA ALA A 4 -10.22 -37.40 -19.49
C ALA A 4 -8.74 -37.53 -19.95
N ILE A 5 -7.91 -37.82 -18.94
CA ILE A 5 -6.55 -38.37 -18.97
C ILE A 5 -6.54 -39.69 -19.78
N PRO A 6 -5.41 -40.07 -20.39
CA PRO A 6 -4.85 -41.39 -20.02
C PRO A 6 -3.29 -41.36 -19.98
N THR A 7 -2.69 -41.79 -18.86
CA THR A 7 -2.14 -43.14 -18.54
C THR A 7 -0.65 -43.31 -18.87
N SER A 8 0.11 -43.52 -17.80
CA SER A 8 1.41 -44.22 -17.69
C SER A 8 1.50 -45.50 -18.56
N PRO A 9 2.69 -46.07 -18.89
CA PRO A 9 3.32 -47.07 -18.01
C PRO A 9 4.89 -47.09 -18.13
N PRO A 10 5.62 -48.15 -17.76
CA PRO A 10 6.54 -48.16 -16.62
C PRO A 10 7.99 -48.49 -17.03
N GLY A 11 8.95 -48.21 -16.14
CA GLY A 11 10.31 -48.75 -16.22
C GLY A 11 10.79 -48.90 -14.78
N ASP A 12 10.54 -50.01 -14.10
CA ASP A 12 11.21 -51.30 -14.21
C ASP A 12 12.74 -51.21 -14.19
N VAL A 13 13.29 -51.69 -13.04
CA VAL A 13 14.51 -52.52 -12.93
C VAL A 13 15.85 -51.73 -12.90
N GLN A 14 16.80 -51.89 -11.98
CA GLN A 14 17.12 -52.92 -10.99
C GLN A 14 18.02 -52.31 -9.89
N VAL A 15 17.74 -52.58 -8.62
CA VAL A 15 18.73 -52.49 -7.53
C VAL A 15 19.45 -53.82 -7.49
N LEU A 16 20.76 -53.83 -7.75
CA LEU A 16 21.63 -54.98 -7.51
C LEU A 16 22.51 -54.68 -6.30
N ALA A 17 21.98 -55.00 -5.13
CA ALA A 17 22.81 -55.31 -3.98
C ALA A 17 23.03 -56.82 -3.95
N ALA A 18 24.28 -57.26 -3.91
CA ALA A 18 24.65 -58.61 -3.49
C ALA A 18 25.92 -58.51 -2.63
N TRP A 19 25.86 -59.18 -1.49
CA TRP A 19 26.82 -59.15 -0.39
C TRP A 19 27.64 -60.45 -0.39
N ILE A 20 28.93 -60.31 -0.05
CA ILE A 20 29.91 -61.22 0.61
C ILE A 20 29.93 -62.73 0.26
N GLY A 21 31.15 -63.20 -0.05
CA GLY A 21 31.59 -64.57 0.18
C GLY A 21 33.12 -64.64 0.27
N THR A 22 33.62 -65.21 1.37
CA THR A 22 35.03 -65.48 1.68
C THR A 22 35.55 -66.78 1.04
N ALA A 23 36.87 -66.94 1.13
CA ALA A 23 37.72 -67.99 0.59
C ALA A 23 37.39 -69.43 0.99
N GLU A 24 37.84 -70.35 0.13
CA GLU A 24 38.24 -71.77 0.25
C GLU A 24 38.00 -72.40 -1.14
N ASP A 25 38.77 -73.31 -1.72
CA ASP A 25 40.08 -73.91 -1.50
C ASP A 25 40.36 -74.75 -2.78
N GLU A 26 41.59 -75.27 -2.92
CA GLU A 26 41.99 -76.41 -3.77
C GLU A 26 42.13 -76.23 -5.30
N GLY A 27 43.40 -76.18 -5.73
CA GLY A 27 43.81 -76.33 -7.12
C GLY A 27 45.28 -76.72 -7.24
N CYS A 28 45.57 -77.98 -6.90
CA CYS A 28 46.89 -78.61 -6.94
C CYS A 28 47.37 -78.84 -8.39
N VAL A 29 48.54 -78.30 -8.78
CA VAL A 29 49.37 -78.83 -9.88
C VAL A 29 50.86 -78.59 -9.55
N PRO A 30 51.75 -79.58 -9.71
CA PRO A 30 53.12 -79.51 -9.21
C PRO A 30 54.06 -78.86 -10.24
N TYR A 31 55.03 -78.09 -9.77
CA TYR A 31 56.25 -77.86 -10.55
C TYR A 31 57.48 -78.04 -9.65
N ALA A 32 58.32 -78.97 -10.10
CA ALA A 32 59.54 -79.37 -9.46
C ALA A 32 60.65 -78.33 -9.68
N GLY A 33 61.50 -78.19 -8.66
CA GLY A 33 62.95 -78.12 -8.81
C GLY A 33 63.52 -76.86 -9.46
N ALA A 34 63.99 -75.95 -8.61
CA ALA A 34 65.30 -75.31 -8.77
C ALA A 34 65.67 -74.62 -7.46
N GLU A 35 66.42 -75.31 -6.60
CA GLU A 35 67.22 -74.64 -5.57
C GLU A 35 68.30 -73.81 -6.27
N MET A 36 68.01 -72.52 -6.48
CA MET A 36 69.04 -71.52 -6.67
C MET A 36 69.26 -70.83 -5.33
N GLN A 37 70.45 -71.03 -4.77
CA GLN A 37 70.99 -70.26 -3.66
C GLN A 37 70.91 -68.77 -4.00
N ALA A 38 70.02 -68.06 -3.30
CA ALA A 38 69.97 -66.61 -3.31
C ALA A 38 71.17 -66.06 -2.51
N PRO A 39 71.86 -65.02 -3.02
CA PRO A 39 72.91 -64.34 -2.27
C PRO A 39 72.29 -63.49 -1.13
N PRO A 40 73.00 -63.29 0.00
CA PRO A 40 72.48 -62.70 1.25
C PRO A 40 72.12 -61.19 1.19
N GLU A 41 71.92 -60.63 0.00
CA GLU A 41 71.49 -59.23 -0.21
C GLU A 41 70.06 -59.08 -0.74
N ALA A 42 69.36 -60.18 -1.07
CA ALA A 42 67.99 -60.14 -1.59
C ALA A 42 66.94 -59.80 -0.52
N ASP A 43 67.07 -60.37 0.68
CA ASP A 43 66.09 -60.19 1.76
C ASP A 43 65.92 -58.74 2.22
N LYS A 44 67.02 -57.96 2.23
CA LYS A 44 66.94 -56.54 2.59
C LYS A 44 66.20 -55.71 1.55
N ARG A 45 66.40 -56.01 0.26
CA ARG A 45 65.74 -55.28 -0.84
C ARG A 45 64.25 -55.57 -0.90
N GLU A 46 63.85 -56.80 -0.59
CA GLU A 46 62.44 -57.17 -0.48
C GLU A 46 61.78 -56.53 0.75
N GLN A 47 62.49 -56.49 1.88
CA GLN A 47 62.00 -55.83 3.09
C GLN A 47 61.82 -54.31 2.89
N ASP A 48 62.80 -53.64 2.29
CA ASP A 48 62.72 -52.22 1.94
C ASP A 48 61.55 -51.95 0.98
N HIS A 49 61.30 -52.86 0.02
CA HIS A 49 60.17 -52.75 -0.90
C HIS A 49 58.81 -52.90 -0.21
N LEU A 50 58.71 -53.81 0.76
CA LEU A 50 57.50 -54.00 1.56
C LEU A 50 57.21 -52.82 2.49
N ASP A 51 58.26 -52.22 3.07
CA ASP A 51 58.14 -51.02 3.89
C ASP A 51 57.71 -49.80 3.05
N ASP A 52 58.22 -49.67 1.83
CA ASP A 52 57.75 -48.67 0.86
C ASP A 52 56.28 -48.86 0.47
N LEU A 53 55.83 -50.11 0.29
CA LEU A 53 54.43 -50.42 0.00
C LEU A 53 53.51 -50.11 1.19
N ARG A 54 53.95 -50.42 2.42
CA ARG A 54 53.22 -50.06 3.64
C ARG A 54 53.09 -48.55 3.78
N ARG A 55 54.18 -47.82 3.56
CA ARG A 55 54.18 -46.37 3.61
C ARG A 55 53.21 -45.77 2.60
N ARG A 56 53.17 -46.28 1.36
CA ARG A 56 52.20 -45.84 0.35
C ARG A 56 50.75 -46.14 0.74
N LEU A 57 50.50 -47.31 1.32
CA LEU A 57 49.17 -47.67 1.84
C LEU A 57 48.73 -46.77 2.99
N ASP A 58 49.64 -46.41 3.89
CA ASP A 58 49.37 -45.47 4.97
C ASP A 58 49.12 -44.05 4.43
N GLU A 59 49.90 -43.60 3.45
CA GLU A 59 49.69 -42.33 2.74
C GLU A 59 48.32 -42.30 2.02
N ASP A 60 47.96 -43.36 1.30
CA ASP A 60 46.64 -43.50 0.64
C ASP A 60 45.49 -43.51 1.65
N ARG A 61 45.69 -44.19 2.80
CA ARG A 61 44.70 -44.22 3.88
C ARG A 61 44.53 -42.86 4.55
N GLU A 62 45.60 -42.09 4.70
CA GLU A 62 45.54 -40.72 5.21
C GLU A 62 44.81 -39.79 4.24
N MET A 63 45.09 -39.89 2.93
CA MET A 63 44.37 -39.13 1.91
C MET A 63 42.87 -39.43 1.90
N LEU A 64 42.49 -40.71 1.95
CA LEU A 64 41.09 -41.14 2.04
C LEU A 64 40.39 -40.62 3.32
N ASN A 65 41.09 -40.61 4.45
CA ASN A 65 40.55 -40.04 5.70
C ASN A 65 40.40 -38.51 5.62
N GLN A 66 41.25 -37.83 4.86
CA GLN A 66 41.18 -36.39 4.66
C GLN A 66 40.03 -36.02 3.71
N GLU A 67 39.81 -36.82 2.67
CA GLU A 67 38.71 -36.65 1.72
C GLU A 67 37.35 -36.94 2.37
N THR A 68 37.24 -38.00 3.18
CA THR A 68 36.01 -38.31 3.93
C THR A 68 35.66 -37.23 4.95
N ARG A 69 36.63 -36.70 5.70
CA ARG A 69 36.41 -35.54 6.60
C ARG A 69 35.93 -34.29 5.85
N SER A 70 36.45 -34.07 4.65
CA SER A 70 36.05 -32.92 3.82
C SER A 70 34.64 -33.11 3.24
N ALA A 71 34.30 -34.35 2.83
CA ALA A 71 32.97 -34.71 2.38
C ALA A 71 31.93 -34.60 3.50
N ASP A 72 32.25 -35.08 4.70
CA ASP A 72 31.39 -35.00 5.87
C ASP A 72 31.11 -33.53 6.28
N SER A 73 32.12 -32.66 6.20
CA SER A 73 31.91 -31.23 6.48
C SER A 73 30.99 -30.55 5.46
N VAL A 74 31.16 -30.85 4.17
CA VAL A 74 30.30 -30.30 3.11
C VAL A 74 28.87 -30.83 3.24
N GLN A 75 28.72 -32.10 3.62
CA GLN A 75 27.42 -32.70 3.84
C GLN A 75 26.72 -32.10 5.07
N ALA A 76 27.46 -31.84 6.16
CA ALA A 76 26.93 -31.15 7.34
C ALA A 76 26.43 -29.73 7.02
N ASP A 77 27.21 -28.94 6.26
CA ASP A 77 26.81 -27.59 5.84
C ASP A 77 25.56 -27.61 4.96
N SER A 78 25.45 -28.57 4.02
CA SER A 78 24.27 -28.72 3.16
C SER A 78 23.00 -29.10 3.92
N VAL A 79 23.12 -29.95 4.94
CA VAL A 79 21.98 -30.33 5.80
C VAL A 79 21.55 -29.11 6.63
N GLN A 80 22.51 -28.36 7.17
CA GLN A 80 22.24 -27.16 7.95
C GLN A 80 21.57 -26.05 7.10
N GLU A 81 21.99 -25.85 5.85
CA GLU A 81 21.31 -24.97 4.91
C GLU A 81 19.87 -25.44 4.62
N SER A 82 19.67 -26.74 4.39
CA SER A 82 18.35 -27.29 4.09
C SER A 82 17.36 -27.13 5.25
N VAL A 83 17.82 -27.26 6.50
CA VAL A 83 17.02 -26.99 7.70
C VAL A 83 16.69 -25.50 7.79
N SER A 84 17.68 -24.62 7.60
CA SER A 84 17.45 -23.17 7.64
C SER A 84 16.46 -22.66 6.57
N LEU A 85 16.44 -23.29 5.40
CA LEU A 85 15.48 -22.97 4.33
C LEU A 85 14.07 -23.46 4.64
N ARG A 86 13.93 -24.61 5.32
CA ARG A 86 12.63 -25.11 5.78
C ARG A 86 12.05 -24.20 6.85
N ASP A 87 12.85 -23.80 7.83
CA ASP A 87 12.41 -22.88 8.89
C ASP A 87 11.95 -21.54 8.31
N ARG A 88 12.71 -20.97 7.36
CA ARG A 88 12.31 -19.76 6.62
C ARG A 88 11.03 -19.94 5.81
N PHE A 89 10.84 -21.12 5.21
CA PHE A 89 9.64 -21.40 4.44
C PHE A 89 8.41 -21.48 5.35
N GLU A 90 8.53 -22.11 6.52
CA GLU A 90 7.47 -22.15 7.53
C GLU A 90 7.15 -20.74 8.05
N GLU A 91 8.15 -19.92 8.37
CA GLU A 91 7.97 -18.53 8.80
C GLU A 91 7.27 -17.67 7.73
N LEU A 92 7.66 -17.83 6.45
CA LEU A 92 7.00 -17.16 5.34
C LEU A 92 5.55 -17.64 5.16
N GLN A 93 5.28 -18.94 5.31
CA GLN A 93 3.91 -19.44 5.24
C GLN A 93 3.03 -18.86 6.34
N GLN A 94 3.56 -18.79 7.56
CA GLN A 94 2.86 -18.19 8.69
C GLN A 94 2.60 -16.69 8.46
N THR A 95 3.60 -15.96 7.97
CA THR A 95 3.46 -14.53 7.64
C THR A 95 2.39 -14.32 6.56
N ILE A 96 2.34 -15.19 5.55
CA ILE A 96 1.31 -15.14 4.49
C ILE A 96 -0.09 -15.39 5.07
N THR A 97 -0.25 -16.33 5.99
CA THR A 97 -1.55 -16.59 6.61
C THR A 97 -2.01 -15.41 7.47
N GLU A 98 -1.11 -14.84 8.28
CA GLU A 98 -1.41 -13.66 9.11
C GLU A 98 -1.76 -12.44 8.25
N GLN A 99 -1.02 -12.21 7.15
CA GLN A 99 -1.34 -11.13 6.22
C GLN A 99 -2.69 -11.33 5.52
N LYS A 100 -3.06 -12.56 5.19
CA LYS A 100 -4.38 -12.86 4.61
C LYS A 100 -5.50 -12.56 5.59
N GLU A 101 -5.36 -12.97 6.84
CA GLU A 101 -6.34 -12.68 7.89
C GLU A 101 -6.49 -11.17 8.08
N HIS A 102 -5.39 -10.43 8.15
CA HIS A 102 -5.41 -8.98 8.27
C HIS A 102 -6.09 -8.29 7.06
N ILE A 103 -5.87 -8.79 5.84
CA ILE A 103 -6.57 -8.29 4.64
C ILE A 103 -8.08 -8.55 4.74
N GLU A 104 -8.49 -9.73 5.19
CA GLU A 104 -9.92 -10.04 5.37
C GLU A 104 -10.57 -9.16 6.45
N GLU A 105 -9.88 -8.91 7.57
CA GLU A 105 -10.34 -8.00 8.61
C GLU A 105 -10.49 -6.57 8.10
N GLN A 106 -9.51 -6.09 7.33
CA GLN A 106 -9.58 -4.77 6.69
C GLN A 106 -10.73 -4.68 5.68
N ALA A 107 -10.98 -5.74 4.90
CA ALA A 107 -12.11 -5.80 3.97
C ALA A 107 -13.44 -5.69 4.73
N ARG A 108 -13.62 -6.45 5.81
CA ARG A 108 -14.83 -6.35 6.66
C ARG A 108 -14.99 -4.96 7.28
N HIS A 109 -13.89 -4.34 7.72
CA HIS A 109 -13.93 -2.99 8.26
C HIS A 109 -14.31 -1.97 7.19
N SER A 110 -13.75 -2.10 5.99
CA SER A 110 -14.10 -1.28 4.83
C SER A 110 -15.59 -1.39 4.47
N ASP A 111 -16.13 -2.62 4.43
CA ASP A 111 -17.55 -2.86 4.15
C ASP A 111 -18.44 -2.22 5.22
N HIS A 112 -18.06 -2.35 6.50
CA HIS A 112 -18.79 -1.73 7.60
C HIS A 112 -18.81 -0.20 7.50
N LEU A 113 -17.66 0.41 7.20
CA LEU A 113 -17.56 1.85 6.99
C LEU A 113 -18.37 2.31 5.77
N SER A 114 -18.32 1.55 4.68
CA SER A 114 -19.09 1.83 3.45
C SER A 114 -20.60 1.84 3.73
N SER A 115 -21.10 0.83 4.45
CA SER A 115 -22.51 0.77 4.85
C SER A 115 -22.89 1.98 5.72
N ARG A 116 -22.07 2.32 6.71
CA ARG A 116 -22.33 3.45 7.60
C ARG A 116 -22.30 4.80 6.86
N ALA A 117 -21.42 4.96 5.87
CA ALA A 117 -21.40 6.14 5.02
C ALA A 117 -22.69 6.25 4.20
N ALA A 118 -23.18 5.15 3.62
CA ALA A 118 -24.44 5.13 2.90
C ALA A 118 -25.65 5.51 3.78
N ASP A 119 -25.68 5.03 5.03
CA ASP A 119 -26.72 5.41 6.00
C ASP A 119 -26.66 6.90 6.34
N GLN A 120 -25.46 7.47 6.51
CA GLN A 120 -25.28 8.89 6.76
C GLN A 120 -25.71 9.75 5.55
N ASP A 121 -25.39 9.32 4.33
CA ASP A 121 -25.83 10.00 3.11
C ASP A 121 -27.35 9.99 2.97
N ALA A 122 -28.01 8.87 3.30
CA ALA A 122 -29.47 8.79 3.34
C ALA A 122 -30.05 9.79 4.35
N ARG A 123 -29.46 9.89 5.55
CA ARG A 123 -29.89 10.84 6.57
C ARG A 123 -29.70 12.30 6.14
N ILE A 124 -28.61 12.62 5.44
CA ILE A 124 -28.39 13.97 4.91
C ILE A 124 -29.49 14.33 3.91
N ARG A 125 -29.84 13.43 2.98
CA ARG A 125 -30.93 13.67 2.01
C ARG A 125 -32.28 13.89 2.68
N GLU A 126 -32.58 13.14 3.74
CA GLU A 126 -33.79 13.33 4.54
C GLU A 126 -33.83 14.72 5.20
N LEU A 127 -32.73 15.12 5.84
CA LEU A 127 -32.60 16.45 6.45
C LEU A 127 -32.69 17.58 5.41
N GLU A 128 -32.18 17.37 4.20
CA GLU A 128 -32.34 18.34 3.10
C GLU A 128 -33.80 18.49 2.67
N LEU A 129 -34.56 17.40 2.62
CA LEU A 129 -35.99 17.43 2.34
C LEU A 129 -36.76 18.15 3.45
N GLU A 130 -36.47 17.84 4.72
CA GLU A 130 -37.06 18.56 5.86
C GLU A 130 -36.74 20.05 5.81
N ARG A 131 -35.47 20.41 5.54
CA ARG A 131 -35.05 21.80 5.38
C ARG A 131 -35.86 22.49 4.27
N ARG A 132 -36.01 21.87 3.10
CA ARG A 132 -36.82 22.43 2.00
C ARG A 132 -38.28 22.60 2.39
N TRP A 133 -38.86 21.61 3.07
CA TRP A 133 -40.25 21.65 3.50
C TRP A 133 -40.50 22.75 4.54
N LEU A 134 -39.66 22.83 5.57
CA LEU A 134 -39.72 23.90 6.58
C LEU A 134 -39.54 25.27 5.94
N PHE A 135 -38.61 25.37 4.99
CA PHE A 135 -38.39 26.58 4.25
C PHE A 135 -39.64 26.98 3.45
N GLN A 136 -40.21 26.08 2.64
CA GLN A 136 -41.44 26.36 1.89
C GLN A 136 -42.59 26.78 2.80
N ARG A 137 -42.72 26.15 3.98
CA ARG A 137 -43.75 26.49 4.97
C ARG A 137 -43.53 27.88 5.57
N TYR A 138 -42.28 28.21 5.92
CA TYR A 138 -41.91 29.56 6.39
C TYR A 138 -42.27 30.61 5.34
N TRP A 139 -41.97 30.33 4.07
CA TRP A 139 -42.23 31.24 2.96
C TRP A 139 -43.70 31.42 2.64
N SER A 140 -44.45 30.32 2.61
CA SER A 140 -45.90 30.36 2.43
C SER A 140 -46.59 31.14 3.56
N ALA A 141 -46.05 31.07 4.79
CA ALA A 141 -46.56 31.83 5.92
C ALA A 141 -46.14 33.31 5.90
N LYS A 142 -45.04 33.64 5.22
CA LYS A 142 -44.54 35.02 5.15
C LYS A 142 -45.41 35.89 4.23
N ASP A 143 -46.03 35.30 3.18
CA ASP A 143 -46.93 35.94 2.19
C ASP A 143 -46.54 37.38 1.79
N ASN A 144 -45.22 37.63 1.72
CA ASN A 144 -44.64 38.95 1.48
C ASN A 144 -43.73 38.88 0.26
N ILE A 145 -43.79 39.92 -0.57
CA ILE A 145 -42.83 40.12 -1.65
C ILE A 145 -41.50 40.50 -0.99
N GLU A 146 -40.50 39.60 -1.05
CA GLU A 146 -39.17 39.94 -0.58
C GLU A 146 -38.49 40.94 -1.52
N VAL A 147 -38.02 42.04 -0.94
CA VAL A 147 -37.19 43.01 -1.64
C VAL A 147 -35.73 42.69 -1.35
N ILE A 148 -34.97 42.36 -2.39
CA ILE A 148 -33.54 42.04 -2.30
C ILE A 148 -32.76 43.14 -3.00
N VAL A 149 -31.78 43.72 -2.29
CA VAL A 149 -30.90 44.73 -2.87
C VAL A 149 -29.47 44.23 -2.93
N ARG A 150 -28.88 44.26 -4.13
CA ARG A 150 -27.48 43.93 -4.37
C ARG A 150 -26.73 45.12 -4.93
N VAL A 151 -25.61 45.46 -4.28
CA VAL A 151 -24.71 46.51 -4.75
C VAL A 151 -23.65 45.90 -5.64
N ARG A 152 -23.56 46.35 -6.89
CA ARG A 152 -22.50 45.90 -7.79
C ARG A 152 -21.16 46.54 -7.41
N PRO A 153 -20.03 45.80 -7.53
CA PRO A 153 -18.71 46.40 -7.40
C PRO A 153 -18.47 47.43 -8.52
N VAL A 154 -17.66 48.45 -8.23
CA VAL A 154 -17.34 49.50 -9.21
C VAL A 154 -16.39 48.92 -10.25
N THR A 155 -16.78 48.98 -11.53
CA THR A 155 -15.92 48.54 -12.64
C THR A 155 -14.76 49.51 -12.83
N LYS A 156 -13.53 48.99 -12.96
CA LYS A 156 -12.33 49.79 -13.25
C LYS A 156 -12.60 50.70 -14.48
N GLY A 157 -12.47 52.01 -14.31
CA GLY A 157 -12.67 53.01 -15.38
C GLY A 157 -13.92 53.89 -15.26
N LYS A 158 -14.80 53.67 -14.26
CA LYS A 158 -15.92 54.59 -13.97
C LYS A 158 -15.74 55.24 -12.60
N THR A 159 -15.48 56.54 -12.57
CA THR A 159 -15.44 57.38 -11.35
C THR A 159 -16.85 57.71 -10.88
N VAL A 160 -17.61 56.69 -10.48
CA VAL A 160 -18.86 56.92 -9.77
C VAL A 160 -18.53 57.10 -8.29
N PRO A 161 -19.05 58.13 -7.60
CA PRO A 161 -18.83 58.29 -6.17
C PRO A 161 -19.24 57.01 -5.44
N THR A 162 -18.33 56.46 -4.65
CA THR A 162 -18.59 55.25 -3.86
C THR A 162 -19.58 55.62 -2.76
N ILE A 163 -20.87 55.45 -3.02
CA ILE A 163 -21.90 55.57 -1.98
C ILE A 163 -21.68 54.41 -1.01
N ALA A 164 -21.31 54.75 0.23
CA ALA A 164 -21.23 53.80 1.33
C ALA A 164 -22.65 53.55 1.85
N LEU A 165 -23.29 52.51 1.35
CA LEU A 165 -24.56 52.05 1.91
C LEU A 165 -24.30 51.43 3.28
N ARG A 166 -25.03 51.90 4.29
CA ARG A 166 -24.93 51.42 5.67
C ARG A 166 -26.24 50.76 6.05
N LYS A 167 -26.15 49.69 6.82
CA LYS A 167 -27.31 49.07 7.45
C LYS A 167 -27.45 49.71 8.84
N ASP A 168 -28.60 50.31 9.10
CA ASP A 168 -28.91 50.89 10.41
C ASP A 168 -29.25 49.78 11.43
N LEU A 169 -29.25 50.11 12.72
CA LEU A 169 -29.55 49.21 13.85
C LEU A 169 -30.94 48.56 13.73
N ALA A 170 -31.88 49.21 13.04
CA ALA A 170 -33.22 48.70 12.73
C ALA A 170 -33.27 47.81 11.47
N GLY A 171 -32.12 47.52 10.84
CA GLY A 171 -32.02 46.68 9.66
C GLY A 171 -32.38 47.36 8.33
N LYS A 172 -32.67 48.67 8.35
CA LYS A 172 -32.95 49.48 7.15
C LYS A 172 -31.67 49.83 6.42
N LEU A 173 -31.72 49.89 5.10
CA LEU A 173 -30.59 50.35 4.28
C LEU A 173 -30.66 51.87 4.13
N GLU A 174 -29.60 52.54 4.54
CA GLU A 174 -29.44 53.97 4.40
C GLU A 174 -28.70 54.29 3.11
N ILE A 175 -29.35 55.04 2.23
CA ILE A 175 -28.75 55.58 1.01
C ILE A 175 -28.46 57.07 1.27
N PRO A 176 -27.19 57.45 1.52
CA PRO A 176 -26.86 58.85 1.67
C PRO A 176 -26.99 59.56 0.32
N TYR A 177 -27.74 60.67 0.31
CA TYR A 177 -27.88 61.52 -0.87
C TYR A 177 -26.58 62.27 -1.12
N ALA A 178 -25.95 62.06 -2.28
CA ALA A 178 -24.92 62.97 -2.78
C ALA A 178 -25.66 64.05 -3.58
N PRO A 179 -25.59 65.34 -3.18
CA PRO A 179 -26.19 66.39 -3.99
C PRO A 179 -25.53 66.40 -5.37
N SER A 180 -26.32 66.20 -6.42
CA SER A 180 -25.87 66.36 -7.80
C SER A 180 -25.63 67.86 -8.03
N GLY A 181 -24.43 68.32 -7.75
CA GLY A 181 -23.99 69.68 -8.03
C GLY A 181 -22.59 69.63 -8.61
N ASP A 182 -22.47 69.97 -9.89
CA ASP A 182 -21.22 70.42 -10.50
C ASP A 182 -20.56 71.46 -9.59
N THR A 183 -19.33 71.20 -9.12
CA THR A 183 -18.19 72.13 -9.25
C THR A 183 -16.96 71.57 -8.54
N GLY A 184 -15.81 71.71 -9.21
CA GLY A 184 -14.51 71.31 -8.71
C GLY A 184 -14.15 71.97 -7.37
N GLY A 185 -13.58 71.17 -6.48
CA GLY A 185 -13.09 71.64 -5.19
C GLY A 185 -12.29 70.54 -4.53
N ASN A 186 -10.98 70.75 -4.43
CA ASN A 186 -10.03 69.87 -3.77
C ASN A 186 -10.43 69.54 -2.33
N GLY A 187 -10.31 68.26 -2.00
CA GLY A 187 -9.82 67.81 -0.70
C GLY A 187 -10.82 67.79 0.47
N ILE A 188 -10.63 66.75 1.28
CA ILE A 188 -11.04 66.63 2.68
C ILE A 188 -12.49 66.22 2.89
N GLY A 189 -12.62 64.96 3.33
CA GLY A 189 -13.79 64.31 3.92
C GLY A 189 -15.06 65.15 3.98
N GLN A 190 -15.92 65.00 2.97
CA GLN A 190 -17.32 65.41 3.08
C GLN A 190 -17.97 64.53 4.15
N ARG A 191 -17.96 65.01 5.40
CA ARG A 191 -19.01 64.70 6.36
C ARG A 191 -20.32 65.06 5.68
N LEU A 192 -21.08 64.05 5.31
CA LEU A 192 -22.46 64.17 4.84
C LEU A 192 -23.20 65.06 5.85
N ARG A 193 -23.47 66.32 5.48
CA ARG A 193 -24.41 67.14 6.23
C ARG A 193 -25.76 66.42 6.17
N ALA A 194 -26.54 66.54 7.24
CA ALA A 194 -27.87 65.95 7.42
C ALA A 194 -28.86 66.43 6.34
N GLY A 195 -28.67 65.98 5.11
CA GLY A 195 -29.55 66.17 3.96
C GLY A 195 -30.11 64.81 3.58
N GLU A 196 -31.38 64.60 3.92
CA GLU A 196 -32.24 63.46 3.57
C GLU A 196 -31.53 62.10 3.41
N ILE A 197 -31.31 61.42 4.52
CA ILE A 197 -31.05 59.97 4.48
C ILE A 197 -32.37 59.29 4.08
N ARG A 198 -32.41 58.71 2.88
CA ARG A 198 -33.51 57.82 2.50
C ARG A 198 -33.22 56.44 3.10
N SER A 199 -34.07 56.03 4.03
CA SER A 199 -34.04 54.67 4.58
C SER A 199 -35.02 53.79 3.81
N LEU A 200 -34.54 52.65 3.33
CA LEU A 200 -35.37 51.62 2.70
C LEU A 200 -35.48 50.43 3.66
N THR A 201 -36.69 49.95 3.92
CA THR A 201 -36.90 48.65 4.57
C THR A 201 -36.68 47.56 3.54
N ILE A 202 -35.70 46.69 3.79
CA ILE A 202 -35.27 45.64 2.85
C ILE A 202 -35.14 44.34 3.62
N ASP A 203 -35.61 43.23 3.04
CA ASP A 203 -35.47 41.91 3.64
C ASP A 203 -34.01 41.44 3.62
N ARG A 204 -33.32 41.63 2.48
CA ARG A 204 -31.93 41.19 2.30
C ARG A 204 -31.07 42.20 1.56
N TYR A 205 -29.81 42.31 2.00
CA TYR A 205 -28.81 43.21 1.44
C TYR A 205 -27.51 42.46 1.14
N PHE A 206 -27.05 42.55 -0.11
CA PHE A 206 -25.77 41.99 -0.54
C PHE A 206 -24.75 43.10 -0.83
N PRO A 207 -23.65 43.21 -0.06
CA PRO A 207 -22.60 44.18 -0.31
C PRO A 207 -21.78 43.83 -1.56
N LYS A 208 -20.95 44.80 -1.99
CA LYS A 208 -20.09 44.71 -3.19
C LYS A 208 -19.10 43.54 -3.19
N THR A 209 -18.82 42.97 -2.02
CA THR A 209 -17.88 41.87 -1.82
C THR A 209 -18.49 40.50 -2.14
N VAL A 210 -19.80 40.40 -2.31
CA VAL A 210 -20.49 39.11 -2.48
C VAL A 210 -20.51 38.67 -3.95
N ILE A 211 -20.03 37.44 -4.17
CA ILE A 211 -20.01 36.75 -5.47
C ILE A 211 -21.40 36.27 -5.91
N ASN A 212 -21.57 36.05 -7.21
CA ASN A 212 -22.86 35.66 -7.80
C ASN A 212 -23.42 34.36 -7.22
N GLU A 213 -22.57 33.38 -6.94
CA GLU A 213 -22.97 32.06 -6.46
C GLU A 213 -23.70 32.13 -5.12
N VAL A 214 -23.22 32.96 -4.19
CA VAL A 214 -23.86 33.15 -2.88
C VAL A 214 -25.21 33.83 -3.02
N VAL A 215 -25.31 34.85 -3.89
CA VAL A 215 -26.58 35.52 -4.17
C VAL A 215 -27.57 34.57 -4.81
N LEU A 216 -27.12 33.77 -5.78
CA LEU A 216 -27.96 32.80 -6.48
C LEU A 216 -28.40 31.68 -5.54
N ALA A 217 -27.53 31.15 -4.68
CA ALA A 217 -27.90 30.14 -3.70
C ALA A 217 -28.99 30.66 -2.74
N GLU A 218 -28.89 31.91 -2.31
CA GLU A 218 -29.95 32.49 -1.49
C GLU A 218 -31.23 32.71 -2.27
N VAL A 219 -31.19 33.30 -3.46
CA VAL A 219 -32.38 33.53 -4.31
C VAL A 219 -33.05 32.22 -4.70
N PHE A 220 -32.27 31.18 -5.01
CA PHE A 220 -32.78 29.85 -5.35
C PHE A 220 -33.42 29.16 -4.16
N MET A 221 -32.98 29.47 -2.94
CA MET A 221 -33.73 29.03 -1.77
C MET A 221 -35.11 29.70 -1.79
N LEU A 222 -35.24 31.01 -2.08
CA LEU A 222 -36.51 31.75 -2.00
C LEU A 222 -37.56 31.39 -3.07
N MET A 223 -37.18 30.72 -4.17
CA MET A 223 -38.08 30.30 -5.26
C MET A 223 -38.55 28.85 -5.05
#